data_AF-A0A7R9AET1-F1
#
_entry.id   AF-A0A7R9AET1-F1
#
_cell.length_a   1.000
_cell.length_b   1.000
_cell.length_c   1.000
_cell.angle_alpha   90.00
_cell.angle_beta   90.00
_cell.angle_gamma   90.00
#
_symmetry.space_group_name_H-M   'P 1'
#
loop_
_entity.id
_entity.type
_entity.pdbx_description
1 polymer ?
#
loop_
_entity_poly.entity_id
_entity_poly.type
_entity_poly.pdbx_seq_one_letter_code
_entity_poly.pdbx_strand_id
1 'polypeptide(L)'
;MHFKFEKDVEFMDIPGKRFIIHPNSVASEVVLPENECFCVEGDCLGAGLLEVSKCLHGKPVVMSSPHFYVPEEAGDSGFNESLIHGISPSKEAHETIVDIEPITGVIIRAAKRLQANIKVRKVPDFNTFENFPSMELPVFWVEESAKLDEESGKKLYDKVLGTQKYMTIGSWVAFGLGIVLMIAGGIWAIGSRNRE
;
A
#
# COMPACT_ATOMS: atom_id res chain seq x y z
N MET A 1 2.06 10.57 -2.82
CA MET A 1 2.29 9.23 -2.24
C MET A 1 1.57 8.20 -3.08
N HIS A 2 2.27 7.16 -3.52
CA HIS A 2 1.71 6.08 -4.33
C HIS A 2 2.11 4.71 -3.73
N PHE A 3 1.37 3.67 -4.11
CA PHE A 3 1.57 2.32 -3.60
C PHE A 3 2.21 1.41 -4.65
N LYS A 4 2.96 0.40 -4.20
CA LYS A 4 3.59 -0.64 -5.00
C LYS A 4 2.96 -1.98 -4.69
N PHE A 5 2.72 -2.80 -5.71
CA PHE A 5 2.33 -4.20 -5.51
C PHE A 5 3.47 -4.97 -4.81
N GLU A 6 3.14 -5.68 -3.73
CA GLU A 6 4.07 -6.54 -3.02
C GLU A 6 3.88 -8.01 -3.42
N LYS A 7 2.67 -8.54 -3.21
CA LYS A 7 2.38 -9.97 -3.38
C LYS A 7 0.89 -10.25 -3.49
N ASP A 8 0.57 -11.43 -3.99
CA ASP A 8 -0.78 -11.97 -3.91
C ASP A 8 -1.06 -12.47 -2.48
N VAL A 9 -2.30 -12.28 -2.04
CA VAL A 9 -2.79 -12.66 -0.71
C VAL A 9 -4.18 -13.25 -0.84
N GLU A 10 -4.61 -13.98 0.19
CA GLU A 10 -5.96 -14.49 0.29
C GLU A 10 -6.54 -14.08 1.64
N PHE A 11 -7.79 -13.62 1.64
CA PHE A 11 -8.49 -13.23 2.86
C PHE A 11 -9.95 -13.69 2.76
N MET A 12 -10.36 -14.61 3.65
CA MET A 12 -11.70 -15.22 3.63
C MET A 12 -12.05 -15.84 2.27
N ASP A 13 -11.13 -16.64 1.71
CA ASP A 13 -11.25 -17.28 0.39
C ASP A 13 -11.43 -16.30 -0.80
N ILE A 14 -11.21 -15.01 -0.57
CA ILE A 14 -11.21 -13.97 -1.61
C ILE A 14 -9.75 -13.67 -2.00
N PRO A 15 -9.38 -13.83 -3.28
CA PRO A 15 -8.06 -13.47 -3.76
C PRO A 15 -7.87 -11.95 -3.71
N GLY A 16 -6.70 -11.51 -3.26
CA GLY A 16 -6.34 -10.11 -3.19
C GLY A 16 -4.90 -9.86 -3.61
N LYS A 17 -4.61 -8.59 -3.89
CA LYS A 17 -3.27 -8.08 -4.15
C LYS A 17 -2.88 -7.14 -3.04
N ARG A 18 -1.76 -7.41 -2.37
CA ARG A 18 -1.20 -6.54 -1.34
C ARG A 18 -0.43 -5.41 -1.98
N PHE A 19 -0.73 -4.21 -1.52
CA PHE A 19 -0.04 -2.98 -1.86
C PHE A 19 0.57 -2.37 -0.61
N ILE A 20 1.81 -1.92 -0.73
CA ILE A 20 2.58 -1.23 0.31
C ILE A 20 2.96 0.17 -0.17
N ILE A 21 3.36 1.04 0.74
CA ILE A 21 3.88 2.37 0.36
C ILE A 21 5.07 2.17 -0.58
N HIS A 22 5.07 2.83 -1.74
CA HIS A 22 6.20 2.72 -2.65
C HIS A 22 7.45 3.33 -1.99
N PRO A 23 8.62 2.66 -2.00
CA PRO A 23 9.84 3.18 -1.36
C PRO A 23 10.20 4.60 -1.80
N ASN A 24 10.12 4.90 -3.10
CA ASN A 24 10.28 6.26 -3.65
C ASN A 24 9.40 7.33 -2.99
N SER A 25 8.20 7.00 -2.50
CA SER A 25 7.33 7.97 -1.83
C SER A 25 7.83 8.41 -0.46
N VAL A 26 8.78 7.67 0.12
CA VAL A 26 9.35 7.91 1.46
C VAL A 26 10.88 7.96 1.43
N ALA A 27 11.50 7.90 0.25
CA ALA A 27 12.95 8.01 0.10
C ALA A 27 13.43 9.43 0.40
N SER A 28 14.68 9.57 0.82
CA SER A 28 15.31 10.88 0.95
C SER A 28 15.51 11.54 -0.42
N GLU A 29 15.68 12.85 -0.41
CA GLU A 29 16.05 13.67 -1.56
C GLU A 29 17.40 13.25 -2.18
N VAL A 30 18.30 12.67 -1.37
CA VAL A 30 19.58 12.14 -1.86
C VAL A 30 19.37 10.91 -2.74
N VAL A 31 18.46 10.02 -2.33
CA VAL A 31 18.12 8.80 -3.09
C VAL A 31 17.22 9.14 -4.28
N LEU A 32 16.25 10.05 -4.08
CA LEU A 32 15.33 10.51 -5.11
C LEU A 32 15.23 12.04 -5.11
N PRO A 33 15.98 12.74 -5.98
CA PRO A 33 16.01 14.21 -6.03
C PRO A 33 14.63 14.87 -6.22
N GLU A 34 13.68 14.17 -6.83
CA GLU A 34 12.29 14.65 -6.97
C GLU A 34 11.62 14.93 -5.62
N ASN A 35 12.06 14.27 -4.53
CA ASN A 35 11.51 14.47 -3.19
C ASN A 35 12.01 15.75 -2.49
N GLU A 36 12.98 16.48 -3.07
CA GLU A 36 13.43 17.79 -2.55
C GLU A 36 12.26 18.78 -2.41
N CYS A 37 11.24 18.65 -3.27
CA CYS A 37 10.05 19.49 -3.23
C CYS A 37 9.19 19.33 -1.95
N PHE A 38 9.40 18.27 -1.17
CA PHE A 38 8.74 18.06 0.13
C PHE A 38 9.48 18.73 1.30
N CYS A 39 10.72 19.18 1.09
CA CYS A 39 11.48 19.86 2.13
C CYS A 39 10.91 21.26 2.41
N VAL A 40 10.88 21.64 3.68
CA VAL A 40 10.35 22.93 4.12
C VAL A 40 11.51 23.90 4.28
N GLU A 41 11.53 24.99 3.50
CA GLU A 41 12.58 26.03 3.55
C GLU A 41 13.99 25.47 3.32
N GLY A 42 14.12 24.40 2.54
CA GLY A 42 15.39 23.72 2.26
C GLY A 42 15.87 22.79 3.39
N ASP A 43 15.12 22.66 4.48
CA ASP A 43 15.39 21.70 5.56
C ASP A 43 14.77 20.34 5.20
N CYS A 44 15.61 19.43 4.70
CA CYS A 44 15.25 18.05 4.39
C CYS A 44 15.51 17.14 5.58
N LEU A 45 14.50 16.38 5.99
CA LEU A 45 14.57 15.52 7.18
C LEU A 45 15.14 14.12 6.88
N GLY A 46 15.34 13.75 5.61
CA GLY A 46 15.74 12.41 5.21
C GLY A 46 14.57 11.44 5.04
N ALA A 47 14.89 10.15 4.84
CA ALA A 47 13.88 9.15 4.46
C ALA A 47 12.87 8.86 5.59
N GLY A 48 11.62 8.64 5.21
CA GLY A 48 10.54 8.26 6.13
C GLY A 48 9.97 9.40 6.97
N LEU A 49 10.49 10.61 6.85
CA LEU A 49 10.05 11.78 7.60
C LEU A 49 9.45 12.83 6.67
N LEU A 50 8.25 13.31 7.01
CA LEU A 50 7.56 14.35 6.25
C LEU A 50 7.10 15.47 7.19
N GLU A 51 7.67 16.66 7.02
CA GLU A 51 7.19 17.83 7.73
C GLU A 51 5.86 18.31 7.15
N VAL A 52 4.84 18.41 8.00
CA VAL A 52 3.48 18.83 7.61
C VAL A 52 3.07 20.15 8.27
N SER A 53 4.06 20.98 8.62
CA SER A 53 3.85 22.27 9.30
C SER A 53 2.97 23.22 8.51
N LYS A 54 3.16 23.29 7.18
CA LYS A 54 2.31 24.08 6.28
C LYS A 54 0.84 23.62 6.28
N CYS A 55 0.59 22.33 6.49
CA CYS A 55 -0.77 21.77 6.59
C CYS A 55 -1.41 22.07 7.94
N LEU A 56 -0.60 22.28 8.99
CA LEU A 56 -1.04 22.42 10.37
C LEU A 56 -0.76 23.83 10.94
N HIS A 57 -0.89 24.86 10.09
CA HIS A 57 -0.80 26.27 10.50
C HIS A 57 0.51 26.62 11.24
N GLY A 58 1.64 26.11 10.75
CA GLY A 58 2.98 26.37 11.31
C GLY A 58 3.32 25.53 12.55
N LYS A 59 2.47 24.59 12.96
CA LYS A 59 2.81 23.65 14.04
C LYS A 59 3.95 22.72 13.59
N PRO A 60 4.99 22.48 14.42
CA PRO A 60 6.19 21.75 14.02
C PRO A 60 5.97 20.23 14.04
N VAL A 61 5.03 19.73 13.25
CA VAL A 61 4.66 18.31 13.21
C VAL A 61 5.34 17.62 12.03
N VAL A 62 5.94 16.47 12.32
CA VAL A 62 6.56 15.58 11.34
C VAL A 62 5.85 14.24 11.37
N MET A 63 5.37 13.79 10.22
CA MET A 63 4.76 12.48 10.05
C MET A 63 5.80 11.45 9.66
N SER A 64 5.66 10.23 10.18
CA SER A 64 6.47 9.07 9.80
C SER A 64 5.64 7.79 9.87
N SER A 65 6.21 6.65 9.48
CA SER A 65 5.67 5.35 9.90
C SER A 65 5.98 5.10 11.39
N PRO A 66 5.25 4.19 12.07
CA PRO A 66 5.54 3.84 13.45
C PRO A 66 6.98 3.35 13.66
N HIS A 67 7.56 3.74 14.78
CA HIS A 67 8.96 3.49 15.12
C HIS A 67 9.93 3.86 13.97
N PHE A 68 9.61 4.93 13.24
CA PHE A 68 10.42 5.42 12.10
C PHE A 68 10.69 4.36 11.03
N TYR A 69 9.77 3.40 10.86
CA TYR A 69 9.91 2.35 9.85
C TYR A 69 9.98 2.93 8.42
N VAL A 70 11.00 2.48 7.68
CA VAL A 70 11.18 2.75 6.26
C VAL A 70 11.42 1.44 5.51
N PRO A 71 10.94 1.31 4.26
CA PRO A 71 11.36 0.23 3.38
C PRO A 71 12.88 0.31 3.13
N GLU A 72 13.54 -0.83 3.02
CA GLU A 72 15.00 -0.91 2.80
C GLU A 72 15.43 -0.13 1.55
N GLU A 73 14.61 -0.13 0.50
CA GLU A 73 14.93 0.57 -0.75
C GLU A 73 14.80 2.10 -0.65
N ALA A 74 14.21 2.63 0.43
CA ALA A 74 14.11 4.07 0.68
C ALA A 74 15.37 4.67 1.32
N GLY A 75 16.32 3.81 1.74
CA GLY A 75 17.51 4.19 2.51
C GLY A 75 17.27 4.21 4.02
N ASP A 76 18.25 4.70 4.76
CA ASP A 76 18.16 4.81 6.22
C ASP A 76 17.17 5.90 6.64
N SER A 77 16.41 5.65 7.71
CA SER A 77 15.48 6.65 8.20
C SER A 77 16.20 7.89 8.69
N GLY A 78 15.63 9.06 8.41
CA GLY A 78 16.24 10.35 8.74
C GLY A 78 16.23 10.74 10.23
N PHE A 79 15.65 9.91 11.11
CA PHE A 79 15.61 10.22 12.54
C PHE A 79 16.96 10.04 13.22
N ASN A 80 17.19 10.78 14.31
CA ASN A 80 18.42 10.67 15.06
C ASN A 80 18.39 9.51 16.07
N GLU A 81 18.93 8.35 15.66
CA GLU A 81 19.04 7.14 16.49
C GLU A 81 19.78 7.34 17.81
N SER A 82 20.74 8.28 17.86
CA SER A 82 21.52 8.53 19.07
C SER A 82 20.74 9.26 20.17
N LEU A 83 19.64 9.92 19.81
CA LEU A 83 18.82 10.72 20.72
C LEU A 83 17.51 10.02 21.14
N ILE A 84 17.06 9.03 20.38
CA ILE A 84 15.77 8.37 20.57
C ILE A 84 15.97 6.90 20.85
N HIS A 85 15.85 6.53 22.13
CA HIS A 85 15.88 5.13 22.55
C HIS A 85 14.48 4.50 22.54
N GLY A 86 14.41 3.16 22.44
CA GLY A 86 13.15 2.41 22.46
C GLY A 86 12.44 2.30 21.10
N ILE A 87 13.09 2.75 20.02
CA ILE A 87 12.62 2.57 18.65
C ILE A 87 12.98 1.15 18.17
N SER A 88 12.01 0.46 17.56
CA SER A 88 12.18 -0.90 17.06
C SER A 88 11.31 -1.06 15.80
N PRO A 89 11.82 -0.65 14.62
CA PRO A 89 11.08 -0.75 13.38
C PRO A 89 10.88 -2.23 12.99
N SER A 90 9.66 -2.62 12.65
CA SER A 90 9.32 -3.93 12.11
C SER A 90 8.41 -3.75 10.92
N LYS A 91 8.71 -4.46 9.83
CA LYS A 91 7.88 -4.45 8.64
C LYS A 91 6.47 -4.95 8.95
N GLU A 92 6.35 -6.07 9.65
CA GLU A 92 5.08 -6.71 9.98
C GLU A 92 4.17 -5.80 10.81
N ALA A 93 4.76 -5.11 11.80
CA ALA A 93 4.02 -4.28 12.73
C ALA A 93 3.78 -2.85 12.22
N HIS A 94 4.70 -2.27 11.45
CA HIS A 94 4.73 -0.83 11.18
C HIS A 94 4.56 -0.44 9.70
N GLU A 95 4.57 -1.39 8.78
CA GLU A 95 4.31 -1.12 7.36
C GLU A 95 2.83 -0.81 7.11
N THR A 96 2.54 0.23 6.33
CA THR A 96 1.16 0.47 5.86
C THR A 96 0.84 -0.46 4.69
N ILE A 97 -0.26 -1.20 4.81
CA ILE A 97 -0.71 -2.17 3.80
C ILE A 97 -2.14 -1.90 3.35
N VAL A 98 -2.43 -2.22 2.10
CA VAL A 98 -3.77 -2.27 1.53
C VAL A 98 -3.88 -3.52 0.65
N ASP A 99 -4.77 -4.44 1.01
CA ASP A 99 -5.09 -5.63 0.23
C ASP A 99 -6.37 -5.34 -0.58
N ILE A 100 -6.28 -5.47 -1.90
CA ILE A 100 -7.33 -5.09 -2.85
C ILE A 100 -7.73 -6.31 -3.69
N GLU A 101 -9.03 -6.59 -3.81
CA GLU A 101 -9.53 -7.59 -4.75
C GLU A 101 -9.36 -7.06 -6.19
N PRO A 102 -8.62 -7.77 -7.06
CA PRO A 102 -8.13 -7.21 -8.33
C PRO A 102 -9.22 -6.88 -9.36
N ILE A 103 -10.40 -7.50 -9.28
CA ILE A 103 -11.44 -7.34 -10.30
C ILE A 103 -12.36 -6.16 -9.96
N THR A 104 -12.81 -6.09 -8.71
CA THR A 104 -13.75 -5.08 -8.22
C THR A 104 -13.07 -3.84 -7.67
N GLY A 105 -11.79 -3.95 -7.29
CA GLY A 105 -11.05 -2.88 -6.61
C GLY A 105 -11.46 -2.68 -5.15
N VAL A 106 -12.27 -3.58 -4.58
CA VAL A 106 -12.69 -3.49 -3.18
C VAL A 106 -11.52 -3.79 -2.24
N ILE A 107 -11.36 -2.97 -1.21
CA ILE A 107 -10.39 -3.20 -0.14
C ILE A 107 -10.91 -4.33 0.74
N ILE A 108 -10.21 -5.46 0.77
CA ILE A 108 -10.58 -6.62 1.60
C ILE A 108 -9.94 -6.55 2.98
N ARG A 109 -8.77 -5.91 3.09
CA ARG A 109 -8.06 -5.65 4.34
C ARG A 109 -7.12 -4.46 4.16
N ALA A 110 -7.09 -3.52 5.08
CA ALA A 110 -6.12 -2.43 5.10
C ALA A 110 -5.69 -2.14 6.54
N ALA A 111 -4.44 -1.71 6.69
CA ALA A 111 -3.90 -1.17 7.93
C ALA A 111 -3.03 0.03 7.58
N LYS A 112 -3.57 1.23 7.82
CA LYS A 112 -2.88 2.49 7.65
C LYS A 112 -2.23 2.87 8.96
N ARG A 113 -0.91 3.03 8.94
CA ARG A 113 -0.09 3.20 10.13
C ARG A 113 0.70 4.49 10.03
N LEU A 114 0.50 5.38 10.98
CA LEU A 114 1.10 6.72 10.99
C LEU A 114 1.60 7.05 12.39
N GLN A 115 2.73 7.75 12.46
CA GLN A 115 3.31 8.29 13.67
C GLN A 115 3.42 9.80 13.56
N ALA A 116 2.97 10.48 14.63
CA ALA A 116 3.09 11.90 14.79
C ALA A 116 4.31 12.22 15.68
N ASN A 117 5.21 13.04 15.16
CA ASN A 117 6.41 13.50 15.83
C ASN A 117 6.38 15.04 15.92
N ILE A 118 7.01 15.60 16.94
CA ILE A 118 7.23 17.05 17.08
C ILE A 118 8.68 17.34 16.74
N LYS A 119 8.89 18.22 15.76
CA LYS A 119 10.21 18.74 15.40
C LYS A 119 10.65 19.74 16.46
N VAL A 120 11.54 19.32 17.34
CA VAL A 120 12.13 20.16 18.37
C VAL A 120 13.41 20.77 17.81
N ARG A 121 13.53 22.10 17.91
CA ARG A 121 14.73 22.86 17.57
C ARG A 121 15.11 23.72 18.77
N LYS A 122 16.39 24.09 18.86
CA LYS A 122 16.86 25.04 19.85
C LYS A 122 16.22 26.40 19.60
N VAL A 123 15.61 26.97 20.64
CA VAL A 123 15.07 28.34 20.59
C VAL A 123 15.86 29.18 21.59
N PRO A 124 16.73 30.11 21.13
CA PRO A 124 17.60 30.90 22.00
C PRO A 124 16.85 31.69 23.07
N ASP A 125 15.61 32.11 22.78
CA ASP A 125 14.80 32.94 23.67
C ASP A 125 14.10 32.16 24.78
N PHE A 126 14.19 30.82 24.79
CA PHE A 126 13.58 29.96 25.80
C PHE A 126 14.63 29.07 26.46
N ASN A 127 15.07 29.47 27.68
CA ASN A 127 16.08 28.76 28.48
C ASN A 127 15.78 27.26 28.67
N THR A 128 14.50 26.84 28.64
CA THR A 128 14.10 25.44 28.75
C THR A 128 14.59 24.58 27.56
N PHE A 129 14.74 25.18 26.38
CA PHE A 129 15.16 24.48 25.15
C PHE A 129 16.61 24.78 24.72
N GLU A 130 17.32 25.63 25.47
CA GLU A 130 18.69 26.05 25.14
C GLU A 130 19.66 24.84 25.05
N ASN A 131 19.46 23.85 25.92
CA ASN A 131 20.25 22.62 25.96
C ASN A 131 19.55 21.41 25.31
N PHE A 132 18.35 21.59 24.75
CA PHE A 132 17.65 20.47 24.13
C PHE A 132 18.21 20.20 22.72
N PRO A 133 18.55 18.95 22.37
CA PRO A 133 19.07 18.66 21.05
C PRO A 133 17.95 18.80 19.99
N SER A 134 18.33 19.17 18.77
CA SER A 134 17.38 19.19 17.64
C SER A 134 17.04 17.76 17.24
N MET A 135 15.75 17.41 17.27
CA MET A 135 15.27 16.05 17.00
C MET A 135 13.78 16.01 16.66
N GLU A 136 13.34 14.93 16.03
CA GLU A 136 11.95 14.62 15.74
C GLU A 136 11.39 13.74 16.86
N LEU A 137 10.85 14.36 17.90
CA LEU A 137 10.37 13.68 19.11
C LEU A 137 9.06 12.91 18.82
N PRO A 138 9.04 11.57 18.90
CA PRO A 138 7.81 10.79 18.68
C PRO A 138 6.83 11.02 19.83
N VAL A 139 5.56 11.29 19.50
CA VAL A 139 4.50 11.54 20.49
C VAL A 139 3.59 10.32 20.61
N PHE A 140 3.03 9.88 19.49
CA PHE A 140 2.18 8.70 19.40
C PHE A 140 2.13 8.18 17.97
N TRP A 141 1.71 6.93 17.81
CA TRP A 141 1.35 6.36 16.52
C TRP A 141 -0.04 5.73 16.59
N VAL A 142 -0.69 5.62 15.43
CA VAL A 142 -2.03 5.06 15.29
C VAL A 142 -2.07 4.06 14.15
N GLU A 143 -2.89 3.03 14.31
CA GLU A 143 -3.32 2.13 13.24
C GLU A 143 -4.80 2.36 12.97
N GLU A 144 -5.11 2.85 11.77
CA GLU A 144 -6.45 2.84 11.20
C GLU A 144 -6.58 1.57 10.36
N SER A 145 -7.34 0.58 10.84
CA SER A 145 -7.53 -0.69 10.15
C SER A 145 -8.97 -0.89 9.68
N ALA A 146 -9.11 -1.51 8.52
CA ALA A 146 -10.39 -1.92 7.95
C ALA A 146 -10.25 -3.36 7.46
N LYS A 147 -11.23 -4.20 7.77
CA LYS A 147 -11.29 -5.59 7.33
C LYS A 147 -12.69 -5.86 6.82
N LEU A 148 -12.77 -6.58 5.72
CA LEU A 148 -14.05 -7.06 5.21
C LEU A 148 -14.68 -7.98 6.26
N ASP A 149 -15.95 -7.73 6.58
CA ASP A 149 -16.74 -8.60 7.44
C ASP A 149 -17.26 -9.81 6.66
N GLU A 150 -17.65 -10.87 7.37
CA GLU A 150 -18.07 -12.12 6.75
C GLU A 150 -19.32 -11.97 5.87
N GLU A 151 -20.27 -11.10 6.24
CA GLU A 151 -21.51 -10.90 5.48
C GLU A 151 -21.22 -10.20 4.14
N SER A 152 -20.44 -9.13 4.20
CA SER A 152 -19.96 -8.41 3.01
C SER A 152 -19.09 -9.30 2.14
N GLY A 153 -18.23 -10.14 2.73
CA GLY A 153 -17.40 -11.11 2.03
C GLY A 153 -18.21 -12.12 1.24
N LYS A 154 -19.21 -12.76 1.87
CA LYS A 154 -20.13 -13.69 1.18
C LYS A 154 -20.88 -12.99 0.05
N LYS A 155 -21.37 -11.78 0.29
CA LYS A 155 -22.08 -11.01 -0.72
C LYS A 155 -21.19 -10.66 -1.92
N LEU A 156 -19.93 -10.30 -1.68
CA LEU A 156 -18.95 -10.04 -2.74
C LEU A 156 -18.68 -11.31 -3.56
N TYR A 157 -18.48 -12.44 -2.87
CA TYR A 157 -18.24 -13.72 -3.52
C TYR A 157 -19.45 -14.16 -4.37
N ASP A 158 -20.64 -14.27 -3.76
CA ASP A 158 -21.83 -14.81 -4.41
C ASP A 158 -22.28 -13.95 -5.60
N LYS A 159 -22.27 -12.61 -5.42
CA LYS A 159 -22.81 -11.71 -6.45
C LYS A 159 -21.82 -11.40 -7.56
N VAL A 160 -20.52 -11.38 -7.27
CA VAL A 160 -19.53 -10.88 -8.22
C VAL A 160 -18.54 -11.97 -8.61
N LEU A 161 -17.73 -12.45 -7.68
CA LEU A 161 -16.59 -13.32 -7.99
C LEU A 161 -17.04 -14.70 -8.49
N GLY A 162 -18.02 -15.29 -7.81
CA GLY A 162 -18.62 -16.56 -8.19
C GLY A 162 -19.33 -16.46 -9.54
N THR A 163 -20.20 -15.46 -9.72
CA THR A 163 -20.91 -15.23 -10.99
C THR A 163 -19.94 -15.07 -12.16
N GLN A 164 -18.87 -14.29 -11.99
CA GLN A 164 -17.84 -14.12 -13.02
C GLN A 164 -17.09 -15.43 -13.34
N LYS A 165 -16.75 -16.22 -12.33
CA LYS A 165 -16.10 -17.52 -12.52
C LYS A 165 -17.01 -18.47 -13.31
N TYR A 166 -18.28 -18.56 -12.95
CA TYR A 166 -19.26 -19.40 -13.64
C TYR A 166 -19.52 -18.93 -15.08
N MET A 167 -19.64 -17.62 -15.32
CA MET A 167 -19.80 -17.07 -16.68
C MET A 167 -18.59 -17.35 -17.56
N THR A 168 -17.38 -17.20 -17.03
CA THR A 168 -16.13 -17.48 -17.76
C THR A 168 -16.06 -18.97 -18.13
N ILE A 169 -16.31 -19.87 -17.18
CA ILE A 169 -16.32 -21.32 -17.43
C ILE A 169 -17.38 -21.68 -18.46
N GLY A 170 -18.61 -21.18 -18.30
CA GLY A 170 -19.70 -21.42 -19.25
C GLY A 170 -19.36 -20.95 -20.67
N SER A 171 -18.69 -19.80 -20.80
CA SER A 171 -18.23 -19.27 -22.08
C SER A 171 -17.19 -20.18 -22.75
N TRP A 172 -16.20 -20.66 -22.00
CA TRP A 172 -15.20 -21.60 -22.52
C TRP A 172 -15.80 -22.95 -22.94
N VAL A 173 -16.75 -23.46 -22.16
CA VAL A 173 -17.48 -24.70 -22.49
C VAL A 173 -18.30 -24.52 -23.78
N ALA A 174 -19.04 -23.43 -23.90
CA ALA A 174 -19.83 -23.12 -25.10
C ALA A 174 -18.95 -22.96 -26.34
N PHE A 175 -17.81 -22.27 -26.19
CA PHE A 175 -16.83 -22.12 -27.28
C PHE A 175 -16.25 -23.48 -27.72
N GLY A 176 -15.89 -24.33 -26.76
CA GLY A 176 -15.42 -25.69 -27.04
C GLY A 176 -16.47 -26.54 -27.75
N LEU A 177 -17.73 -26.49 -27.30
CA LEU A 177 -18.84 -27.20 -27.95
C LEU A 177 -19.08 -26.71 -29.38
N GLY A 178 -18.99 -25.39 -29.60
CA GLY A 178 -19.10 -24.80 -30.93
C GLY A 178 -18.05 -25.32 -31.91
N ILE A 179 -16.79 -25.43 -31.47
CA ILE A 179 -15.70 -26.00 -32.27
C ILE A 179 -15.99 -27.46 -32.63
N VAL A 180 -16.44 -28.27 -31.66
CA VAL A 180 -16.76 -29.68 -31.88
C VAL A 180 -17.87 -29.85 -32.92
N LEU A 181 -18.94 -29.04 -32.82
CA LEU A 181 -20.06 -29.08 -33.78
C LEU A 181 -19.62 -28.65 -35.18
N MET A 182 -18.75 -27.65 -35.31
CA MET A 182 -18.19 -27.22 -36.59
C MET A 182 -17.34 -28.31 -37.24
N ILE A 183 -16.48 -29.00 -36.46
CA ILE A 183 -15.67 -30.12 -36.96
C ILE A 183 -16.57 -31.27 -37.40
N ALA A 184 -17.55 -31.65 -36.58
CA ALA A 184 -18.50 -32.72 -36.92
C ALA A 184 -19.31 -32.40 -38.18
N GLY A 185 -19.81 -31.17 -38.30
CA GLY A 185 -20.52 -30.69 -39.48
C GLY A 185 -19.63 -30.68 -40.74
N GLY A 186 -18.38 -30.26 -40.61
CA GLY A 186 -17.39 -30.30 -41.70
C GLY A 186 -17.09 -31.73 -42.17
N ILE A 187 -16.86 -32.67 -41.25
CA ILE A 187 -16.66 -34.09 -41.56
C ILE A 187 -17.88 -34.66 -42.28
N TRP A 188 -19.09 -34.36 -41.78
CA TRP A 188 -20.33 -34.82 -42.37
C TRP A 188 -20.52 -34.30 -43.80
N ALA A 189 -20.27 -33.01 -44.05
CA ALA A 189 -20.38 -32.40 -45.38
C ALA A 189 -19.38 -32.95 -46.40
N ILE A 190 -18.15 -33.26 -45.98
CA ILE A 190 -17.16 -33.93 -46.85
C ILE A 190 -17.63 -35.36 -47.18
N GLY A 191 -18.13 -36.08 -46.17
CA GLY A 191 -18.64 -37.44 -46.33
C GLY A 191 -19.93 -37.56 -47.14
N SER A 192 -20.74 -36.50 -47.24
CA SER A 192 -21.90 -36.44 -48.12
C SER A 192 -21.52 -36.14 -49.57
N ARG A 193 -20.55 -35.25 -49.79
CA ARG A 193 -20.08 -34.91 -51.15
C ARG A 193 -19.34 -36.05 -51.85
N ASN A 194 -18.69 -36.94 -51.09
CA ASN A 194 -18.05 -38.15 -51.65
C ASN A 194 -19.04 -39.30 -51.94
N ARG A 195 -20.33 -39.14 -51.62
CA ARG A 195 -21.38 -40.15 -51.84
C ARG A 195 -22.26 -39.88 -53.05
N GLU A 196 -22.16 -38.70 -53.66
CA GLU A 196 -22.73 -38.35 -54.97
C GLU A 196 -21.71 -38.65 -56.08
#